data_AF-A0A2L0GI14-F1
#
_entry.id   AF-A0A2L0GI14-F1
#
_cell.length_a   1.000
_cell.length_b   1.000
_cell.length_c   1.000
_cell.angle_alpha   90.00
_cell.angle_beta   90.00
_cell.angle_gamma   90.00
#
_symmetry.space_group_name_H-M   'P 1'
#
loop_
_entity.id
_entity.type
_entity.pdbx_description
1 polymer ?
#
loop_
_entity_poly.entity_id
_entity_poly.type
_entity_poly.pdbx_seq_one_letter_code
_entity_poly.pdbx_strand_id
1 'polypeptide(L)'
;MALLVLIVLGATLGWLASILARTEAPGAILRQVALGMVVAVVAGEIANDGTIIGSLSFLSLGVALAATGVALVLYHAIGRRRVKA
;
A
#
# COMPACT_ATOMS: atom_id res chain seq x y z
N MET A 1 0.84 18.37 0.37
CA MET A 1 1.01 17.63 1.65
C MET A 1 0.36 16.24 1.59
N ALA A 2 -0.86 16.14 1.06
CA ALA A 2 -1.57 14.88 0.77
C ALA A 2 -0.67 13.76 0.20
N LEU A 3 0.07 14.05 -0.88
CA LEU A 3 0.96 13.08 -1.52
C LEU A 3 2.00 12.47 -0.58
N LEU A 4 2.69 13.30 0.23
CA LEU A 4 3.69 12.80 1.18
C LEU A 4 3.05 11.91 2.24
N VAL A 5 1.86 12.26 2.71
CA VAL A 5 1.10 11.42 3.65
C VAL A 5 0.78 10.07 3.01
N LEU A 6 0.28 10.05 1.77
CA LEU A 6 -0.03 8.80 1.05
C LEU A 6 1.22 7.93 0.85
N ILE A 7 2.36 8.53 0.51
CA ILE A 7 3.64 7.81 0.37
C ILE A 7 4.06 7.19 1.71
N VAL A 8 4.11 7.98 2.77
CA VAL A 8 4.51 7.49 4.11
C VAL A 8 3.56 6.43 4.62
N LEU A 9 2.26 6.62 4.42
CA LEU A 9 1.22 5.66 4.80
C LEU A 9 1.33 4.35 4.01
N GLY A 10 1.50 4.43 2.69
CA GLY A 10 1.71 3.25 1.86
C GLY A 10 2.99 2.49 2.19
N ALA A 11 4.08 3.22 2.46
CA ALA A 11 5.36 2.63 2.86
C ALA A 11 5.26 1.93 4.23
N THR A 12 4.61 2.57 5.22
CA THR A 12 4.43 2.00 6.55
C THR A 12 3.53 0.77 6.52
N LEU A 13 2.47 0.76 5.72
CA LEU A 13 1.63 -0.43 5.53
C LEU A 13 2.38 -1.56 4.82
N GLY A 14 3.14 -1.25 3.76
CA GLY A 14 3.94 -2.26 3.05
C GLY A 14 5.01 -2.89 3.94
N TRP A 15 5.67 -2.07 4.78
CA TRP A 15 6.62 -2.55 5.78
C TRP A 15 5.94 -3.34 6.91
N LEU A 16 4.79 -2.89 7.41
CA LEU A 16 4.03 -3.63 8.41
C LEU A 16 3.60 -5.00 7.88
N ALA A 17 3.16 -5.07 6.63
CA ALA A 17 2.82 -6.33 5.98
C ALA A 17 4.04 -7.26 5.87
N SER A 18 5.25 -6.73 5.68
CA SER A 18 6.47 -7.53 5.66
C SER A 18 6.74 -8.19 7.01
N ILE A 19 6.52 -7.45 8.11
CA ILE A 19 6.63 -7.95 9.48
C ILE A 19 5.56 -9.01 9.75
N LEU A 20 4.29 -8.72 9.45
CA LEU A 20 3.18 -9.64 9.68
C LEU A 20 3.34 -10.96 8.91
N ALA A 21 3.86 -10.89 7.69
CA ALA A 21 4.14 -12.04 6.87
C ALA A 21 5.48 -12.73 7.17
N ARG A 22 6.28 -12.20 8.11
CA ARG A 22 7.63 -12.68 8.44
C ARG A 22 8.51 -12.81 7.21
N THR A 23 8.47 -11.80 6.34
CA THR A 23 9.25 -11.78 5.10
C THR A 23 10.70 -11.44 5.42
N GLU A 24 11.63 -12.35 5.15
CA GLU A 24 13.05 -12.17 5.48
C GLU A 24 13.88 -11.65 4.28
N ALA A 25 13.45 -11.94 3.06
CA ALA A 25 14.19 -11.55 1.86
C ALA A 25 14.12 -10.03 1.62
N PRO A 26 15.25 -9.28 1.60
CA PRO A 26 15.24 -7.82 1.47
C PRO A 26 14.52 -7.33 0.21
N GLY A 27 14.68 -8.04 -0.91
CA GLY A 27 13.99 -7.70 -2.16
C GLY A 27 12.47 -7.89 -2.09
N ALA A 28 11.98 -8.84 -1.30
CA ALA A 28 10.55 -9.05 -1.10
C ALA A 28 9.93 -8.00 -0.17
N ILE A 29 10.67 -7.56 0.85
CA ILE A 29 10.29 -6.45 1.72
C ILE A 29 10.16 -5.16 0.89
N LEU A 30 11.18 -4.84 0.07
CA LEU A 30 11.15 -3.66 -0.81
C LEU A 30 9.98 -3.69 -1.79
N ARG A 31 9.62 -4.87 -2.31
CA ARG A 31 8.42 -5.02 -3.17
C ARG A 31 7.13 -4.74 -2.43
N GLN A 32 6.97 -5.18 -1.19
CA GLN A 32 5.78 -4.88 -0.39
C GLN A 32 5.67 -3.40 -0.06
N VAL A 33 6.79 -2.76 0.30
CA VAL A 33 6.87 -1.31 0.53
C VAL A 33 6.53 -0.54 -0.74
N ALA A 34 7.15 -0.88 -1.88
CA ALA A 34 6.87 -0.26 -3.17
C ALA A 34 5.41 -0.46 -3.60
N LEU A 35 4.86 -1.67 -3.46
CA LEU A 35 3.47 -1.95 -3.75
C LEU A 35 2.54 -1.11 -2.88
N GLY A 36 2.81 -1.04 -1.57
CA GLY A 36 2.04 -0.24 -0.63
C GLY A 36 2.03 1.25 -0.98
N MET A 37 3.19 1.81 -1.33
CA MET A 37 3.30 3.20 -1.78
C MET A 37 2.51 3.46 -3.06
N VAL A 38 2.70 2.62 -4.09
CA VAL A 38 2.03 2.82 -5.39
C VAL A 38 0.51 2.73 -5.23
N VAL A 39 0.01 1.74 -4.49
CA VAL A 39 -1.43 1.57 -4.29
C VAL A 39 -2.01 2.73 -3.48
N ALA A 40 -1.36 3.15 -2.39
CA ALA A 40 -1.83 4.26 -1.56
C ALA A 40 -1.90 5.57 -2.35
N VAL A 41 -0.87 5.86 -3.16
CA VAL A 41 -0.85 7.08 -4.00
C VAL A 41 -1.93 7.00 -5.07
N VAL A 42 -2.01 5.91 -5.84
CA VAL A 42 -2.98 5.79 -6.93
C VAL A 42 -4.41 5.82 -6.40
N ALA A 43 -4.73 5.02 -5.37
CA ALA A 43 -6.08 4.98 -4.82
C ALA A 43 -6.44 6.28 -4.09
N GLY A 44 -5.49 6.87 -3.35
CA GLY A 44 -5.69 8.12 -2.64
C GLY A 44 -5.94 9.30 -3.58
N GLU A 45 -5.16 9.42 -4.66
CA GLU A 45 -5.35 10.49 -5.66
C GLU A 45 -6.65 10.30 -6.44
N ILE A 46 -7.01 9.08 -6.84
CA ILE A 46 -8.30 8.81 -7.51
C ILE A 46 -9.47 9.19 -6.60
N ALA A 47 -9.40 8.83 -5.31
CA ALA A 47 -10.45 9.17 -4.34
C ALA A 47 -10.44 10.65 -3.91
N ASN A 48 -9.41 11.41 -4.27
CA ASN A 48 -9.26 12.84 -4.00
C ASN A 48 -9.43 13.69 -5.27
N ASP A 49 -10.11 13.14 -6.29
CA ASP A 49 -10.36 13.78 -7.60
C ASP A 49 -9.09 14.31 -8.30
N GLY A 50 -7.94 13.69 -8.07
CA GLY A 50 -6.65 14.07 -8.67
C GLY A 50 -6.07 15.38 -8.13
N THR A 51 -6.56 15.88 -6.99
CA THR A 51 -6.08 17.13 -6.40
C THR A 51 -4.79 16.91 -5.61
N ILE A 52 -3.64 17.10 -6.27
CA ILE A 52 -2.29 16.89 -5.71
C ILE A 52 -1.93 17.90 -4.60
N ILE A 53 -2.52 19.10 -4.63
CA ILE A 53 -2.14 20.26 -3.79
C ILE A 53 -3.17 20.56 -2.67
N GLY A 54 -4.39 20.02 -2.77
CA GLY A 54 -5.52 20.31 -1.87
C GLY A 54 -5.57 19.43 -0.61
N SER A 55 -6.38 19.86 0.36
CA SER A 55 -6.63 19.17 1.62
C SER A 55 -7.01 17.70 1.40
N LEU A 56 -6.30 16.78 2.04
CA LEU A 56 -6.59 15.36 1.99
C LEU A 56 -7.92 15.09 2.71
N SER A 57 -8.91 14.56 1.99
CA SER A 57 -10.18 14.13 2.59
C SER A 57 -9.99 12.88 3.46
N PHE A 58 -10.74 12.77 4.56
CA PHE A 58 -10.78 11.53 5.36
C PHE A 58 -11.24 10.33 4.53
N LEU A 59 -12.10 10.56 3.54
CA LEU A 59 -12.60 9.51 2.65
C LEU A 59 -11.48 8.99 1.74
N SER A 60 -10.67 9.87 1.15
CA SER A 60 -9.54 9.44 0.30
C SER A 60 -8.48 8.70 1.09
N LEU A 61 -8.24 9.11 2.33
CA LEU A 61 -7.37 8.40 3.28
C LEU A 61 -7.88 6.99 3.60
N GLY A 62 -9.17 6.86 3.89
CA GLY A 62 -9.82 5.56 4.14
C GLY A 62 -9.77 4.62 2.94
N VAL A 63 -10.02 5.14 1.74
CA VAL A 63 -9.93 4.38 0.48
C VAL A 63 -8.49 3.93 0.22
N ALA A 64 -7.51 4.82 0.40
CA ALA A 64 -6.09 4.48 0.23
C ALA A 64 -5.65 3.37 1.20
N LEU A 65 -6.05 3.46 2.47
CA LEU A 65 -5.79 2.43 3.48
C LEU A 65 -6.41 1.07 3.08
N ALA A 66 -7.69 1.07 2.74
CA ALA A 66 -8.42 -0.16 2.39
C ALA A 66 -7.84 -0.81 1.13
N ALA A 67 -7.62 -0.03 0.07
CA ALA A 67 -7.03 -0.52 -1.18
C ALA A 67 -5.63 -1.10 -0.97
N THR A 68 -4.80 -0.42 -0.18
CA THR A 68 -3.43 -0.87 0.14
C THR A 68 -3.45 -2.17 0.92
N GLY A 69 -4.31 -2.28 1.94
CA GLY A 69 -4.49 -3.51 2.71
C GLY A 69 -4.92 -4.68 1.84
N VAL A 70 -5.92 -4.49 0.98
CA VAL A 70 -6.39 -5.53 0.04
C VAL A 70 -5.26 -5.96 -0.91
N ALA A 71 -4.53 -5.02 -1.50
CA ALA A 71 -3.43 -5.32 -2.41
C ALA A 71 -2.32 -6.15 -1.74
N LEU A 72 -1.94 -5.81 -0.50
CA LEU A 72 -0.93 -6.55 0.26
C LEU A 72 -1.43 -7.94 0.67
N VAL A 73 -2.70 -8.09 1.04
CA VAL A 73 -3.29 -9.42 1.31
C VAL A 73 -3.28 -10.28 0.04
N LEU A 74 -3.67 -9.72 -1.10
CA LEU A 74 -3.65 -10.42 -2.39
C LEU A 74 -2.23 -10.82 -2.80
N TYR A 75 -1.24 -9.94 -2.61
CA TYR A 75 0.17 -10.24 -2.87
C TYR A 75 0.61 -11.50 -2.10
N HIS A 76 0.27 -11.60 -0.82
CA HIS A 76 0.60 -12.77 -0.01
C HIS A 76 -0.23 -14.01 -0.37
N ALA A 77 -1.53 -13.85 -0.66
CA ALA A 77 -2.39 -14.95 -1.05
C ALA A 77 -1.93 -15.61 -2.35
N ILE A 78 -1.52 -14.81 -3.34
CA ILE A 78 -1.00 -15.31 -4.62
C ILE A 78 0.39 -15.92 -4.44
N GLY A 79 1.27 -15.29 -3.66
CA GLY A 79 2.59 -15.83 -3.34
C GLY A 79 2.52 -17.22 -2.69
N ARG A 80 1.60 -17.42 -1.74
CA ARG A 80 1.38 -18.73 -1.09
C ARG A 80 0.86 -19.80 -2.06
N ARG A 81 0.05 -19.43 -3.06
CA ARG A 81 -0.46 -20.38 -4.06
C ARG A 81 0.66 -20.91 -4.96
N ARG A 82 1.64 -20.08 -5.32
CA ARG A 82 2.77 -20.51 -6.17
C ARG A 82 3.75 -21.47 -5.49
N VAL A 83 3.79 -21.51 -4.16
CA VAL A 83 4.64 -22.46 -3.42
C VAL A 83 4.00 -23.85 -3.30
N LYS A 84 2.68 -23.95 -3.51
CA LYS A 84 1.92 -25.22 -3.40
C LYS A 84 1.66 -25.92 -4.74
N ALA A 85 1.96 -25.28 -5.87
CA ALA A 85 1.79 -25.83 -7.22
C ALA A 85 3.15 -26.32 -7.74
#